data_AF-A0A7W0WVX8-F1
#
_entry.id   AF-A0A7W0WVX8-F1
#
_cell.length_a   1.000
_cell.length_b   1.000
_cell.length_c   1.000
_cell.angle_alpha   90.00
_cell.angle_beta   90.00
_cell.angle_gamma   90.00
#
_symmetry.space_group_name_H-M   'P 1'
#
loop_
_entity.id
_entity.type
_entity.pdbx_description
1 polymer ?
#
loop_
_entity_poly.entity_id
_entity_poly.type
_entity_poly.pdbx_seq_one_letter_code
_entity_poly.pdbx_strand_id
1 'polypeptide(L)'
;MLRLASVVTLVGAAALAWAAPHGKVVRVERNRGIKAVPRLCDIQALAKEGLCVGQPNSGERIALIDQDRGIAVREFRIEQALGAADPFVCSGASPIVFKIKGSLTSGDPDVIADSGRIIGLRNLALDPKVARVMKEQLVPGSQERAELALDVDGNGSVDYMLVRYACDDANNPSPTSDRRFCFDTYLERAGKLVKAHTDNIQICY
;
A
#
# COMPACT_ATOMS: atom_id res chain seq x y z
N MET A 1 -36.32 -20.69 73.66
CA MET A 1 -35.86 -21.97 73.09
C MET A 1 -36.05 -21.93 71.58
N LEU A 2 -34.99 -22.33 70.87
CA LEU A 2 -34.67 -22.05 69.46
C LEU A 2 -35.80 -22.38 68.45
N ARG A 3 -36.04 -21.47 67.50
CA ARG A 3 -36.75 -21.75 66.24
C ARG A 3 -35.72 -21.88 65.12
N LEU A 4 -35.50 -23.10 64.64
CA LEU A 4 -34.72 -23.39 63.43
C LEU A 4 -35.48 -22.86 62.20
N ALA A 5 -34.81 -22.04 61.38
CA ALA A 5 -35.27 -21.68 60.05
C ALA A 5 -34.52 -22.54 59.01
N SER A 6 -35.23 -23.46 58.35
CA SER A 6 -34.74 -24.22 57.20
C SER A 6 -34.68 -23.31 55.97
N VAL A 7 -33.47 -23.05 55.47
CA VAL A 7 -33.24 -22.43 54.18
C VAL A 7 -33.33 -23.52 53.11
N VAL A 8 -34.40 -23.49 52.31
CA VAL A 8 -34.55 -24.34 51.12
C VAL A 8 -33.82 -23.66 49.97
N THR A 9 -32.66 -24.19 49.61
CA THR A 9 -31.85 -23.73 48.47
C THR A 9 -32.48 -24.25 47.18
N LEU A 10 -33.19 -23.38 46.45
CA LEU A 10 -33.69 -23.69 45.11
C LEU A 10 -32.51 -23.71 44.13
N VAL A 11 -32.08 -24.91 43.71
CA VAL A 11 -31.11 -25.09 42.62
C VAL A 11 -31.84 -24.84 41.30
N GLY A 12 -31.84 -23.59 40.84
CA GLY A 12 -32.32 -23.23 39.51
C GLY A 12 -31.36 -23.73 38.45
N ALA A 13 -31.76 -24.74 37.69
CA ALA A 13 -31.04 -25.21 36.51
C ALA A 13 -31.09 -24.14 35.41
N ALA A 14 -29.96 -23.48 35.15
CA ALA A 14 -29.80 -22.58 34.02
C ALA A 14 -29.69 -23.43 32.74
N ALA A 15 -30.77 -23.49 31.95
CA ALA A 15 -30.73 -24.03 30.60
C ALA A 15 -29.82 -23.14 29.73
N LEU A 16 -28.75 -23.73 29.20
CA LEU A 16 -27.88 -23.09 28.22
C LEU A 16 -28.66 -22.91 26.91
N ALA A 17 -29.22 -21.71 26.71
CA ALA A 17 -29.81 -21.33 25.43
C ALA A 17 -28.69 -21.15 24.40
N TRP A 18 -28.43 -22.19 23.62
CA TRP A 18 -27.61 -22.11 22.40
C TRP A 18 -28.44 -21.43 21.31
N ALA A 19 -28.37 -20.10 21.26
CA ALA A 19 -28.82 -19.34 20.10
C ALA A 19 -27.83 -19.60 18.95
N ALA A 20 -28.17 -20.53 18.07
CA ALA A 20 -27.48 -20.67 16.80
C ALA A 20 -27.72 -19.40 15.97
N PRO A 21 -26.69 -18.72 15.45
CA PRO A 21 -26.87 -17.50 14.67
C PRO A 21 -27.56 -17.83 13.33
N HIS A 22 -28.86 -17.58 13.24
CA HIS A 22 -29.61 -17.59 11.98
C HIS A 22 -29.43 -16.23 11.28
N GLY A 23 -28.26 -16.03 10.69
CA GLY A 23 -27.95 -14.86 9.87
C GLY A 23 -27.55 -15.28 8.46
N LYS A 24 -28.16 -14.67 7.44
CA LYS A 24 -27.67 -14.77 6.07
C LYS A 24 -26.25 -14.16 6.05
N VAL A 25 -25.24 -15.00 5.86
CA VAL A 25 -23.86 -14.55 5.67
C VAL A 25 -23.79 -13.82 4.33
N VAL A 26 -23.97 -12.50 4.37
CA VAL A 26 -23.67 -11.66 3.22
C VAL A 26 -22.17 -11.48 3.20
N ARG A 27 -21.50 -12.21 2.30
CA ARG A 27 -20.10 -11.94 1.99
C ARG A 27 -20.03 -10.56 1.33
N VAL A 28 -19.77 -9.55 2.13
CA VAL A 28 -19.46 -8.20 1.63
C VAL A 28 -18.07 -8.30 1.03
N GLU A 29 -17.98 -8.39 -0.30
CA GLU A 29 -16.73 -8.10 -0.99
C GLU A 29 -16.40 -6.63 -0.75
N ARG A 30 -15.56 -6.38 0.26
CA ARG A 30 -15.03 -5.05 0.52
C ARG A 30 -14.18 -4.70 -0.69
N ASN A 31 -14.55 -3.63 -1.38
CA ASN A 31 -13.76 -3.09 -2.47
C ASN A 31 -12.44 -2.62 -1.85
N ARG A 32 -11.36 -3.42 -1.99
CA ARG A 32 -10.13 -3.37 -1.16
C ARG A 32 -9.23 -2.12 -1.38
N GLY A 33 -9.79 -0.98 -1.79
CA GLY A 33 -9.03 0.25 -2.08
C GLY A 33 -8.12 0.17 -3.32
N ILE A 34 -7.76 -1.03 -3.78
CA ILE A 34 -6.88 -1.29 -4.93
C ILE A 34 -7.74 -1.50 -6.17
N LYS A 35 -7.83 -0.49 -7.04
CA LYS A 35 -8.66 -0.54 -8.26
C LYS A 35 -7.92 -1.11 -9.48
N ALA A 36 -6.61 -0.95 -9.50
CA ALA A 36 -5.69 -1.52 -10.48
C ALA A 36 -4.33 -1.72 -9.79
N VAL A 37 -3.36 -2.33 -10.48
CA VAL A 37 -1.99 -2.47 -9.94
C VAL A 37 -1.45 -1.08 -9.59
N PRO A 38 -1.11 -0.81 -8.31
CA PRO A 38 -0.58 0.48 -7.93
C PRO A 38 0.77 0.74 -8.60
N ARG A 39 1.03 2.00 -8.94
CA ARG A 39 2.25 2.41 -9.64
C ARG A 39 2.99 3.47 -8.85
N LEU A 40 4.31 3.34 -8.81
CA LEU A 40 5.18 4.22 -8.05
C LEU A 40 5.21 5.63 -8.62
N CYS A 41 5.19 6.62 -7.74
CA CYS A 41 5.55 7.99 -8.06
C CYS A 41 6.46 8.56 -6.97
N ASP A 42 7.49 9.28 -7.40
CA ASP A 42 8.29 10.16 -6.57
C ASP A 42 7.69 11.57 -6.64
N ILE A 43 7.29 12.13 -5.49
CA ILE A 43 6.50 13.36 -5.41
C ILE A 43 7.30 14.42 -4.66
N GLN A 44 7.61 15.52 -5.34
CA GLN A 44 8.19 16.71 -4.75
C GLN A 44 7.07 17.71 -4.45
N ALA A 45 6.41 17.51 -3.32
CA ALA A 45 5.17 18.22 -3.01
C ALA A 45 5.33 19.75 -2.95
N LEU A 46 6.45 20.26 -2.41
CA LEU A 46 6.75 21.70 -2.38
C LEU A 46 6.93 22.29 -3.79
N ALA A 47 7.60 21.54 -4.67
CA ALA A 47 7.80 21.92 -6.06
C ALA A 47 6.54 21.73 -6.93
N LYS A 48 5.48 21.09 -6.39
CA LYS A 48 4.25 20.76 -7.11
C LYS A 48 4.50 19.89 -8.35
N GLU A 49 5.55 19.09 -8.30
CA GLU A 49 6.03 18.25 -9.39
C GLU A 49 6.32 16.83 -8.90
N GLY A 50 6.45 15.90 -9.84
CA GLY A 50 6.83 14.52 -9.53
C GLY A 50 7.15 13.71 -10.76
N LEU A 51 7.63 12.50 -10.52
CA LEU A 51 7.98 11.49 -11.51
C LEU A 51 7.15 10.24 -11.25
N CYS A 52 6.42 9.74 -12.24
CA CYS A 52 5.55 8.58 -12.09
C CYS A 52 5.93 7.47 -13.05
N VAL A 53 5.98 6.24 -12.55
CA VAL A 53 6.11 5.03 -13.36
C VAL A 53 4.78 4.71 -14.04
N GLY A 54 4.79 4.46 -15.35
CA GLY A 54 3.63 4.27 -16.22
C GLY A 54 2.91 5.58 -16.55
N GLN A 55 2.15 5.60 -17.64
CA GLN A 55 1.43 6.80 -18.08
C GLN A 55 0.42 7.28 -17.02
N PRO A 56 0.50 8.55 -16.58
CA PRO A 56 -0.48 9.15 -15.69
C PRO A 56 -1.61 9.85 -16.44
N ASN A 57 -2.78 9.88 -15.82
CA ASN A 57 -3.92 10.66 -16.30
C ASN A 57 -4.13 11.91 -15.44
N SER A 58 -4.52 13.01 -16.09
CA SER A 58 -4.95 14.21 -15.36
C SER A 58 -6.17 13.90 -14.50
N GLY A 59 -6.20 14.46 -13.30
CA GLY A 59 -7.22 14.22 -12.28
C GLY A 59 -6.98 12.99 -11.41
N GLU A 60 -6.02 12.12 -11.74
CA GLU A 60 -5.65 10.99 -10.87
C GLU A 60 -5.16 11.47 -9.51
N ARG A 61 -5.41 10.64 -8.49
CA ARG A 61 -4.92 10.83 -7.13
C ARG A 61 -3.79 9.84 -6.86
N ILE A 62 -2.79 10.34 -6.14
CA ILE A 62 -1.62 9.61 -5.69
C ILE A 62 -1.70 9.57 -4.17
N ALA A 63 -1.78 8.38 -3.61
CA ALA A 63 -1.66 8.19 -2.18
C ALA A 63 -0.20 8.43 -1.76
N LEU A 64 0.02 9.35 -0.83
CA LEU A 64 1.34 9.64 -0.26
C LEU A 64 1.50 8.88 1.05
N ILE A 65 2.56 8.09 1.15
CA ILE A 65 2.80 7.16 2.25
C ILE A 65 4.12 7.53 2.91
N ASP A 66 4.05 7.87 4.19
CA ASP A 66 5.23 8.13 5.02
C ASP A 66 5.59 6.83 5.73
N GLN A 67 6.74 6.29 5.33
CA GLN A 67 7.22 5.03 5.86
C GLN A 67 7.70 5.15 7.32
N ASP A 68 8.18 6.32 7.71
CA ASP A 68 8.76 6.56 9.03
C ASP A 68 7.65 6.61 10.08
N ARG A 69 6.62 7.41 9.82
CA ARG A 69 5.41 7.50 10.66
C ARG A 69 4.49 6.29 10.50
N GLY A 70 4.68 5.51 9.44
CA GLY A 70 3.96 4.27 9.19
C GLY A 70 2.50 4.45 8.80
N ILE A 71 2.14 5.60 8.23
CA ILE A 71 0.78 5.97 7.88
C ILE A 71 0.66 6.40 6.43
N ALA A 72 -0.50 6.11 5.82
CA ALA A 72 -0.93 6.81 4.63
C ALA A 72 -1.14 8.27 5.02
N VAL A 73 -0.23 9.14 4.58
CA VAL A 73 -0.31 10.53 5.01
C VAL A 73 -1.46 11.16 4.25
N ARG A 74 -1.44 11.21 2.91
CA ARG A 74 -2.21 12.22 2.16
C ARG A 74 -2.48 11.85 0.69
N GLU A 75 -3.09 12.78 -0.05
CA GLU A 75 -3.36 12.66 -1.48
C GLU A 75 -2.76 13.83 -2.28
N PHE A 76 -1.97 13.51 -3.31
CA PHE A 76 -1.54 14.45 -4.36
C PHE A 76 -2.41 14.24 -5.60
N ARG A 77 -2.92 15.31 -6.21
CA ARG A 77 -3.72 15.24 -7.43
C ARG A 77 -2.90 15.68 -8.62
N ILE A 78 -2.87 14.85 -9.65
CA ILE A 78 -2.23 15.15 -10.92
C ILE A 78 -3.12 16.17 -11.65
N GLU A 79 -2.56 17.34 -11.95
CA GLU A 79 -3.21 18.35 -12.77
C GLU A 79 -2.78 18.20 -14.23
N GLN A 80 -1.52 17.88 -14.46
CA GLN A 80 -0.95 17.75 -15.80
C GLN A 80 0.09 16.62 -15.87
N ALA A 81 0.03 15.81 -16.92
CA ALA A 81 1.10 14.91 -17.33
C ALA A 81 1.94 15.61 -18.41
N LEU A 82 3.22 15.85 -18.13
CA LEU A 82 4.12 16.65 -18.95
C LEU A 82 4.90 15.84 -20.00
N GLY A 83 4.74 14.50 -20.01
CA GLY A 83 5.41 13.59 -20.94
C GLY A 83 6.54 12.77 -20.28
N ALA A 84 7.26 12.00 -21.08
CA ALA A 84 8.38 11.17 -20.64
C ALA A 84 9.43 12.02 -19.90
N ALA A 85 9.85 11.57 -18.72
CA ALA A 85 10.78 12.32 -17.87
C ALA A 85 12.20 11.78 -17.95
N ASP A 86 13.12 12.74 -17.92
CA ASP A 86 14.54 12.64 -17.57
C ASP A 86 15.48 12.20 -18.71
N PRO A 87 16.44 13.05 -19.15
CA PRO A 87 17.51 12.63 -20.07
C PRO A 87 18.39 11.51 -19.50
N PHE A 88 18.40 11.30 -18.18
CA PHE A 88 19.21 10.29 -17.51
C PHE A 88 18.48 8.95 -17.33
N VAL A 89 17.21 8.81 -17.73
CA VAL A 89 16.49 7.52 -17.66
C VAL A 89 16.29 7.02 -19.08
N CYS A 90 17.07 6.02 -19.51
CA CYS A 90 16.86 5.43 -20.83
C CYS A 90 15.55 4.65 -20.87
N SER A 91 14.63 5.08 -21.74
CA SER A 91 13.49 4.28 -22.13
C SER A 91 13.84 3.38 -23.33
N GLY A 92 14.14 2.11 -23.08
CA GLY A 92 14.44 1.15 -24.15
C GLY A 92 13.21 0.58 -24.89
N ALA A 93 11.99 0.68 -24.34
CA ALA A 93 10.81 0.06 -24.97
C ALA A 93 9.48 0.84 -24.86
N SER A 94 9.44 1.98 -24.20
CA SER A 94 8.34 2.95 -24.02
C SER A 94 8.74 3.81 -22.83
N PRO A 95 8.40 5.10 -22.73
CA PRO A 95 8.74 5.88 -21.55
C PRO A 95 8.03 5.27 -20.34
N ILE A 96 8.81 4.68 -19.44
CA ILE A 96 8.29 4.08 -18.22
C ILE A 96 8.09 5.18 -17.17
N VAL A 97 8.77 6.32 -17.26
CA VAL A 97 8.65 7.40 -16.28
C VAL A 97 8.12 8.67 -16.94
N PHE A 98 7.12 9.29 -16.31
CA PHE A 98 6.46 10.50 -16.77
C PHE A 98 6.59 11.61 -15.74
N LYS A 99 6.85 12.83 -16.22
CA LYS A 99 6.85 14.02 -15.36
C LYS A 99 5.41 14.47 -15.18
N ILE A 100 5.07 14.83 -13.95
CA ILE A 100 3.74 15.33 -13.60
C ILE A 100 3.83 16.67 -12.89
N LYS A 101 2.77 17.45 -13.00
CA LYS A 101 2.46 18.61 -12.18
C LYS A 101 1.15 18.40 -11.45
N GLY A 102 1.06 18.95 -10.25
CA GLY A 102 -0.15 18.80 -9.46
C GLY A 102 -0.08 19.53 -8.13
N SER A 103 -1.01 19.18 -7.25
CA SER A 103 -1.13 19.82 -5.95
C SER A 103 -1.51 18.83 -4.87
N LEU A 104 -1.11 19.13 -3.63
CA LEU A 104 -1.62 18.43 -2.47
C LEU A 104 -3.11 18.77 -2.31
N THR A 105 -3.93 17.73 -2.25
CA THR A 105 -5.38 17.88 -2.02
C THR A 105 -5.75 17.67 -0.56
N SER A 106 -4.85 17.08 0.20
CA SER A 106 -4.97 16.96 1.65
C SER A 106 -3.58 17.03 2.29
N GLY A 107 -3.53 17.56 3.51
CA GLY A 107 -2.34 17.55 4.34
C GLY A 107 -1.53 18.82 4.39
N ASP A 108 -0.54 18.78 5.27
CA ASP A 108 0.38 19.87 5.51
C ASP A 108 1.64 19.64 4.66
N PRO A 109 1.97 20.55 3.72
CA PRO A 109 3.17 20.45 2.89
C PRO A 109 4.47 20.44 3.70
N ASP A 110 4.51 21.10 4.86
CA ASP A 110 5.73 21.20 5.67
C ASP A 110 6.02 19.86 6.35
N VAL A 111 4.98 19.18 6.84
CA VAL A 111 5.08 17.82 7.37
C VAL A 111 5.58 16.81 6.34
N ILE A 112 5.16 16.98 5.08
CA ILE A 112 5.58 16.14 3.95
C ILE A 112 7.05 16.40 3.63
N ALA A 113 7.46 17.67 3.60
CA ALA A 113 8.83 18.07 3.35
C ALA A 113 9.80 17.58 4.46
N ASP A 114 9.33 17.57 5.71
CA ASP A 114 10.10 17.10 6.86
C ASP A 114 10.20 15.57 6.95
N SER A 115 9.35 14.83 6.24
CA SER A 115 9.39 13.37 6.27
C SER A 115 10.51 12.85 5.37
N GLY A 116 11.35 11.96 5.91
CA GLY A 116 12.56 11.50 5.23
C GLY A 116 12.27 10.59 4.04
N ARG A 117 11.14 9.88 4.03
CA ARG A 117 10.81 8.90 3.00
C ARG A 117 9.31 8.81 2.69
N ILE A 118 8.87 9.59 1.70
CA ILE A 118 7.53 9.47 1.11
C ILE A 118 7.56 8.63 -0.15
N ILE A 119 6.64 7.68 -0.22
CA ILE A 119 6.33 6.97 -1.45
C ILE A 119 4.94 7.41 -1.94
N GLY A 120 4.86 7.85 -3.20
CA GLY A 120 3.60 8.05 -3.90
C GLY A 120 3.13 6.78 -4.60
N LEU A 121 1.87 6.40 -4.45
CA LEU A 121 1.24 5.29 -5.17
C LEU A 121 -0.03 5.74 -5.90
N ARG A 122 -0.04 5.55 -7.23
CA ARG A 122 -1.24 5.69 -8.07
C ARG A 122 -2.10 4.44 -8.01
N ASN A 123 -3.37 4.54 -8.44
CA ASN A 123 -4.34 3.44 -8.47
C ASN A 123 -4.63 2.79 -7.11
N LEU A 124 -4.28 3.48 -6.04
CA LEU A 124 -4.47 3.04 -4.66
C LEU A 124 -5.30 4.09 -3.92
N ALA A 125 -6.43 3.69 -3.36
CA ALA A 125 -7.19 4.49 -2.42
C ALA A 125 -6.93 3.98 -1.00
N LEU A 126 -6.49 4.87 -0.13
CA LEU A 126 -6.21 4.57 1.27
C LEU A 126 -7.16 5.39 2.15
N ASP A 127 -7.76 4.76 3.14
CA ASP A 127 -8.37 5.50 4.24
C ASP A 127 -7.30 5.67 5.34
N PRO A 128 -6.84 6.90 5.61
CA PRO A 128 -5.76 7.15 6.57
C PRO A 128 -6.11 6.73 8.00
N LYS A 129 -7.40 6.53 8.32
CA LYS A 129 -7.83 6.05 9.64
C LYS A 129 -7.57 4.58 9.84
N VAL A 130 -7.59 3.77 8.78
CA VAL A 130 -7.45 2.30 8.86
C VAL A 130 -6.15 1.81 8.26
N ALA A 131 -5.69 2.42 7.16
CA ALA A 131 -4.50 1.96 6.45
C ALA A 131 -3.24 2.13 7.29
N ARG A 132 -2.35 1.13 7.25
CA ARG A 132 -1.09 1.11 8.00
C ARG A 132 0.06 0.64 7.12
N VAL A 133 1.24 1.21 7.36
CA VAL A 133 2.48 0.64 6.83
C VAL A 133 2.93 -0.47 7.75
N MET A 134 3.11 -1.65 7.20
CA MET A 134 3.64 -2.81 7.91
C MET A 134 5.17 -2.82 7.76
N LYS A 135 5.87 -2.59 8.87
CA LYS A 135 7.34 -2.56 8.88
C LYS A 135 7.91 -3.97 8.87
N GLU A 136 9.13 -4.09 8.34
CA GLU A 136 9.95 -5.31 8.37
C GLU A 136 9.31 -6.56 7.74
N GLN A 137 8.34 -6.37 6.84
CA GLN A 137 7.70 -7.50 6.15
C GLN A 137 8.70 -8.17 5.20
N LEU A 138 8.74 -9.50 5.26
CA LEU A 138 9.55 -10.30 4.35
C LEU A 138 8.79 -10.58 3.06
N VAL A 139 9.51 -10.60 1.95
CA VAL A 139 8.97 -10.98 0.65
C VAL A 139 8.58 -12.47 0.68
N PRO A 140 7.39 -12.87 0.20
CA PRO A 140 6.98 -14.26 0.17
C PRO A 140 8.01 -15.17 -0.49
N GLY A 141 8.48 -16.20 0.23
CA GLY A 141 9.47 -17.15 -0.28
C GLY A 141 10.91 -16.64 -0.30
N SER A 142 11.19 -15.49 0.31
CA SER A 142 12.53 -14.89 0.40
C SER A 142 12.84 -14.43 1.84
N GLN A 143 14.11 -14.12 2.11
CA GLN A 143 14.57 -13.47 3.34
C GLN A 143 14.74 -11.95 3.17
N GLU A 144 14.43 -11.44 1.98
CA GLU A 144 14.50 -10.01 1.69
C GLU A 144 13.35 -9.25 2.34
N ARG A 145 13.64 -8.01 2.76
CA ARG A 145 12.63 -7.09 3.29
C ARG A 145 11.95 -6.36 2.15
N ALA A 146 10.64 -6.19 2.26
CA ALA A 146 9.89 -5.33 1.36
C ALA A 146 10.32 -3.87 1.50
N GLU A 147 10.35 -3.16 0.38
CA GLU A 147 10.55 -1.70 0.33
C GLU A 147 9.37 -0.96 0.96
N LEU A 148 8.17 -1.50 0.76
CA LEU A 148 6.93 -1.03 1.35
C LEU A 148 5.95 -2.19 1.48
N ALA A 149 5.27 -2.30 2.61
CA ALA A 149 4.13 -3.19 2.80
C ALA A 149 2.99 -2.42 3.46
N LEU A 150 1.76 -2.63 2.98
CA LEU A 150 0.57 -1.92 3.42
C LEU A 150 -0.53 -2.89 3.81
N ASP A 151 -1.11 -2.65 4.96
CA ASP A 151 -2.44 -3.10 5.34
C ASP A 151 -3.41 -1.97 4.96
N VAL A 152 -4.17 -2.16 3.88
CA VAL A 152 -5.01 -1.11 3.28
C VAL A 152 -6.34 -0.99 4.02
N ASP A 153 -6.87 -2.11 4.53
CA ASP A 153 -8.18 -2.16 5.18
C ASP A 153 -8.13 -2.24 6.72
N GLY A 154 -6.95 -2.34 7.31
CA GLY A 154 -6.71 -2.36 8.75
C GLY A 154 -6.96 -3.73 9.40
N ASN A 155 -6.91 -4.82 8.64
CA ASN A 155 -7.17 -6.17 9.15
C ASN A 155 -5.95 -6.86 9.78
N GLY A 156 -4.79 -6.20 9.78
CA GLY A 156 -3.53 -6.70 10.31
C GLY A 156 -2.73 -7.59 9.35
N SER A 157 -3.11 -7.66 8.07
CA SER A 157 -2.40 -8.40 7.03
C SER A 157 -2.00 -7.50 5.86
N VAL A 158 -0.96 -7.91 5.13
CA VAL A 158 -0.44 -7.12 4.00
C VAL A 158 -1.35 -7.32 2.79
N ASP A 159 -1.98 -6.24 2.32
CA ASP A 159 -2.77 -6.20 1.09
C ASP A 159 -1.95 -5.83 -0.14
N TYR A 160 -0.92 -4.99 0.06
CA TYR A 160 -0.03 -4.51 -0.98
C TYR A 160 1.42 -4.55 -0.50
N MET A 161 2.32 -5.02 -1.36
CA MET A 161 3.75 -5.02 -1.09
C MET A 161 4.53 -4.61 -2.33
N LEU A 162 5.52 -3.74 -2.13
CA LEU A 162 6.49 -3.30 -3.12
C LEU A 162 7.87 -3.82 -2.74
N VAL A 163 8.58 -4.39 -3.70
CA VAL A 163 9.95 -4.87 -3.54
C VAL A 163 10.82 -4.18 -4.57
N ARG A 164 11.94 -3.61 -4.14
CA ARG A 164 12.92 -2.99 -5.04
C ARG A 164 14.20 -3.82 -5.03
N TYR A 165 14.73 -4.11 -6.21
CA TYR A 165 15.99 -4.85 -6.36
C TYR A 165 16.74 -4.43 -7.62
N ALA A 166 18.05 -4.62 -7.64
CA ALA A 166 18.88 -4.46 -8.83
C ALA A 166 18.63 -5.62 -9.80
N CYS A 167 18.48 -5.35 -11.10
CA CYS A 167 18.11 -6.38 -12.07
C CYS A 167 18.82 -6.27 -13.43
N ASP A 168 18.84 -7.39 -14.16
CA ASP A 168 19.31 -7.46 -15.56
C ASP A 168 18.21 -7.05 -16.57
N ASP A 169 18.52 -7.10 -17.86
CA ASP A 169 17.58 -6.75 -18.94
C ASP A 169 16.39 -7.72 -19.05
N ALA A 170 16.50 -8.92 -18.47
CA ALA A 170 15.42 -9.89 -18.36
C ALA A 170 14.61 -9.74 -17.06
N ASN A 171 14.89 -8.68 -16.27
CA ASN A 171 14.29 -8.36 -14.97
C ASN A 171 14.59 -9.39 -13.86
N ASN A 172 15.62 -10.22 -14.02
CA ASN A 172 16.09 -11.11 -12.96
C ASN A 172 16.96 -10.35 -11.97
N PRO A 173 16.97 -10.73 -10.68
CA PRO A 173 17.88 -10.15 -9.70
C PRO A 173 19.34 -10.24 -10.16
N SER A 174 20.03 -9.09 -10.16
CA SER A 174 21.42 -8.97 -10.57
C SER A 174 22.15 -8.05 -9.59
N PRO A 175 22.92 -8.60 -8.64
CA PRO A 175 23.63 -7.82 -7.62
C PRO A 175 24.67 -6.86 -8.20
N THR A 176 25.13 -7.11 -9.43
CA THR A 176 26.12 -6.29 -10.14
C THR A 176 25.49 -5.16 -10.95
N SER A 177 24.16 -5.11 -11.05
CA SER A 177 23.47 -4.02 -11.76
C SER A 177 23.40 -2.79 -10.85
N ASP A 178 24.10 -1.73 -11.23
CA ASP A 178 24.12 -0.42 -10.55
C ASP A 178 23.18 0.60 -11.21
N ARG A 179 22.71 0.29 -12.43
CA ARG A 179 21.97 1.22 -13.29
C ARG A 179 20.54 0.79 -13.58
N ARG A 180 20.15 -0.45 -13.29
CA ARG A 180 18.81 -0.95 -13.59
C ARG A 180 18.16 -1.52 -12.33
N PHE A 181 17.01 -0.96 -11.99
CA PHE A 181 16.24 -1.32 -10.82
C PHE A 181 14.88 -1.87 -11.25
N CYS A 182 14.49 -2.98 -10.64
CA CYS A 182 13.18 -3.57 -10.80
C CYS A 182 12.34 -3.35 -9.56
N PHE A 183 11.03 -3.24 -9.76
CA PHE A 183 10.03 -3.06 -8.74
C PHE A 183 8.96 -4.13 -8.90
N ASP A 184 8.97 -5.12 -8.03
CA ASP A 184 7.91 -6.13 -7.98
C ASP A 184 6.77 -5.64 -7.09
N THR A 185 5.57 -5.66 -7.64
CA THR A 185 4.33 -5.38 -6.91
C THR A 185 3.60 -6.67 -6.61
N TYR A 186 3.33 -6.91 -5.33
CA TYR A 186 2.53 -8.03 -4.82
C TYR A 186 1.19 -7.50 -4.30
N LEU A 187 0.12 -8.24 -4.60
CA LEU A 187 -1.23 -7.94 -4.14
C LEU A 187 -1.82 -9.15 -3.44
N GLU A 188 -2.60 -8.92 -2.40
CA GLU A 188 -3.31 -9.99 -1.72
C GLU A 188 -4.48 -10.49 -2.59
N ARG A 189 -4.46 -11.80 -2.87
CA ARG A 189 -5.49 -12.54 -3.61
C ARG A 189 -5.74 -13.87 -2.91
N ALA A 190 -6.98 -14.06 -2.45
CA ALA A 190 -7.43 -15.31 -1.83
C ALA A 190 -6.56 -15.77 -0.64
N GLY A 191 -6.16 -14.84 0.22
CA GLY A 191 -5.37 -15.03 1.43
C GLY A 191 -3.86 -15.09 1.20
N LYS A 192 -3.37 -14.78 -0.01
CA LYS A 192 -1.94 -14.88 -0.35
C LYS A 192 -1.47 -13.65 -1.11
N LEU A 193 -0.26 -13.20 -0.82
CA LEU A 193 0.43 -12.22 -1.65
C LEU A 193 0.89 -12.88 -2.94
N VAL A 194 0.42 -12.37 -4.08
CA VAL A 194 0.77 -12.85 -5.41
C VAL A 194 1.42 -11.71 -6.19
N LYS A 195 2.54 -11.98 -6.85
CA LYS A 195 3.17 -11.00 -7.74
C LYS A 195 2.20 -10.62 -8.86
N ALA A 196 1.84 -9.35 -8.90
CA ALA A 196 0.89 -8.80 -9.86
C ALA A 196 1.60 -8.14 -11.06
N HIS A 197 2.76 -7.52 -10.84
CA HIS A 197 3.49 -6.80 -11.89
C HIS A 197 4.96 -6.59 -11.54
N THR A 198 5.78 -6.36 -12.56
CA THR A 198 7.18 -5.94 -12.44
C THR A 198 7.39 -4.68 -13.28
N ASP A 199 7.74 -3.58 -12.63
CA ASP A 199 8.24 -2.36 -13.27
C ASP A 199 9.76 -2.36 -13.29
N ASN A 200 10.37 -1.59 -14.21
CA ASN A 200 11.81 -1.38 -14.22
C ASN A 200 12.17 0.05 -14.62
N ILE A 201 13.27 0.55 -14.05
CA ILE A 201 13.84 1.86 -14.35
C ILE A 201 15.33 1.64 -14.65
N GLN A 202 15.81 2.21 -15.76
CA GLN A 202 17.21 2.16 -16.15
C GLN A 202 17.80 3.56 -16.24
N ILE A 203 18.90 3.78 -15.52
CA ILE A 203 19.68 5.00 -15.51
C ILE A 203 20.73 4.94 -16.62
N CYS A 204 20.78 5.97 -17.45
CA CYS A 204 21.76 6.17 -18.49
C CYS A 204 22.52 7.48 -18.26
N TYR A 205 23.84 7.37 -18.31
CA TYR A 205 24.75 8.50 -18.32
C TYR A 205 25.38 8.61 -19.71
#